data_AF-A0A6G2D715-F1
#
_entry.id   AF-A0A6G2D715-F1
#
_cell.length_a   1.000
_cell.length_b   1.000
_cell.length_c   1.000
_cell.angle_alpha   90.00
_cell.angle_beta   90.00
_cell.angle_gamma   90.00
#
_symmetry.space_group_name_H-M   'P 1'
#
loop_
_entity.id
_entity.type
_entity.pdbx_description
1 polymer ?
#
loop_
_entity_poly.entity_id
_entity_poly.type
_entity_poly.pdbx_seq_one_letter_code
_entity_poly.pdbx_strand_id
1 'polypeptide(L)'
;CNPVPGDDIVGYITKGRGVAIHRVDCMNLRSQENYEQRLLDVEWEDQFSNKEYMAHIDIYGLNRSGLLNDILQVLSNTTKN
;
A
#
# COMPACT_ATOMS: atom_id res chain seq x y z
N CYS A 1 -4.45 -2.79 3.64
CA CYS A 1 -3.23 -3.42 3.12
C CYS A 1 -2.35 -2.46 2.33
N ASN A 2 -2.68 -1.15 2.27
CA ASN A 2 -1.84 -0.08 1.71
C ASN A 2 -1.18 -0.44 0.36
N PRO A 3 -1.97 -0.77 -0.69
CA PRO A 3 -1.41 -1.12 -1.99
C PRO A 3 -0.64 0.06 -2.59
N VAL A 4 0.51 -0.22 -3.18
CA VAL A 4 1.35 0.76 -3.88
C VAL A 4 1.52 0.37 -5.35
N PRO A 5 1.89 1.32 -6.24
CA PRO A 5 2.21 0.99 -7.63
C PRO A 5 3.13 -0.22 -7.77
N GLY A 6 2.73 -1.18 -8.60
CA GLY A 6 3.42 -2.45 -8.80
C GLY A 6 2.85 -3.62 -8.00
N ASP A 7 2.00 -3.38 -7.01
CA ASP A 7 1.19 -4.44 -6.40
C ASP A 7 0.04 -4.85 -7.34
N ASP A 8 -0.27 -6.16 -7.37
CA ASP A 8 -1.52 -6.65 -7.96
C ASP A 8 -2.72 -6.20 -7.09
N ILE A 9 -3.62 -5.43 -7.69
CA ILE A 9 -4.75 -4.79 -6.99
C ILE A 9 -6.11 -5.29 -7.46
N VAL A 10 -7.11 -5.12 -6.59
CA VAL A 10 -8.52 -5.38 -6.87
C VAL A 10 -9.37 -4.28 -6.25
N GLY A 11 -10.43 -3.88 -6.94
CA GLY A 11 -11.44 -2.96 -6.43
C GLY A 11 -12.52 -3.71 -5.65
N TYR A 12 -12.98 -3.15 -4.53
CA TYR A 12 -14.10 -3.68 -3.76
C TYR A 12 -15.17 -2.63 -3.53
N ILE A 13 -16.40 -2.94 -3.92
CA ILE A 13 -17.55 -2.05 -3.73
C ILE A 13 -17.96 -2.06 -2.26
N THR A 14 -17.75 -0.93 -1.58
CA THR A 14 -18.11 -0.75 -0.18
C THR A 14 -19.59 -0.35 -0.03
N LYS A 15 -20.15 -0.57 1.16
CA LYS A 15 -21.49 -0.08 1.49
C LYS A 15 -21.44 1.44 1.71
N GLY A 16 -21.71 2.21 0.66
CA GLY A 16 -21.92 3.66 0.72
C GLY A 16 -20.66 4.55 0.72
N ARG A 17 -19.46 4.00 0.54
CA ARG A 17 -18.20 4.77 0.44
C ARG A 17 -17.50 4.64 -0.92
N GLY A 18 -18.22 4.15 -1.94
CA GLY A 18 -17.65 3.91 -3.26
C GLY A 18 -16.78 2.65 -3.31
N VAL A 19 -15.69 2.71 -4.07
CA VAL A 19 -14.77 1.59 -4.29
C VAL A 19 -13.53 1.75 -3.44
N ALA A 20 -13.17 0.72 -2.68
CA ALA A 20 -11.91 0.63 -1.94
C ALA A 20 -10.91 -0.24 -2.72
N ILE A 21 -9.66 0.19 -2.80
CA ILE A 21 -8.60 -0.58 -3.47
C ILE A 21 -7.87 -1.44 -2.44
N HIS A 22 -7.71 -2.72 -2.77
CA HIS A 22 -7.02 -3.71 -1.96
C HIS A 22 -5.99 -4.45 -2.81
N ARG A 23 -4.99 -5.07 -2.17
CA ARG A 23 -4.18 -6.08 -2.82
C ARG A 23 -5.02 -7.34 -3.07
N VAL A 24 -4.75 -8.05 -4.16
CA VAL A 24 -5.43 -9.30 -4.51
C VAL A 24 -5.30 -10.36 -3.39
N ASP A 25 -4.19 -10.36 -2.66
CA ASP A 25 -3.92 -11.29 -1.55
C ASP A 25 -4.39 -10.81 -0.16
N CYS A 26 -5.15 -9.72 -0.08
CA CYS A 26 -5.58 -9.15 1.20
C CYS A 26 -6.55 -10.09 1.96
N MET A 27 -6.11 -10.62 3.11
CA MET A 27 -6.94 -11.52 3.95
C MET A 27 -8.22 -10.84 4.47
N ASN A 28 -8.15 -9.57 4.85
CA ASN A 28 -9.30 -8.81 5.36
C ASN A 28 -10.40 -8.61 4.31
N LEU A 29 -10.03 -8.68 3.03
CA LEU A 29 -10.99 -8.58 1.93
C LEU A 29 -11.76 -9.89 1.75
N ARG A 30 -11.06 -11.03 1.86
CA ARG A 30 -11.66 -12.37 1.74
C ARG A 30 -12.67 -12.68 2.86
N SER A 31 -12.58 -12.01 4.00
CA SER A 31 -13.51 -12.19 5.11
C SER A 31 -14.82 -11.39 4.97
N GLN A 32 -15.03 -10.66 3.88
CA GLN A 32 -16.23 -9.86 3.64
C GLN A 32 -17.39 -10.70 3.09
N GLU A 33 -18.61 -10.43 3.55
CA GLU A 33 -19.82 -11.03 3.00
C GLU A 33 -20.04 -10.62 1.53
N ASN A 34 -20.42 -11.59 0.69
CA ASN A 34 -20.59 -11.41 -0.75
C ASN A 34 -19.34 -10.85 -1.45
N TYR A 35 -18.15 -11.20 -0.94
CA TYR A 35 -16.84 -10.80 -1.45
C TYR A 35 -16.80 -10.88 -2.98
N GLU A 36 -17.03 -12.05 -3.57
CA GLU A 36 -16.90 -12.28 -5.01
C GLU A 36 -17.82 -11.40 -5.87
N GLN A 37 -19.03 -11.10 -5.39
CA GLN A 37 -20.03 -10.32 -6.14
C GLN A 37 -19.74 -8.81 -6.14
N ARG A 38 -18.79 -8.36 -5.32
CA ARG A 38 -18.43 -6.96 -5.13
C ARG A 38 -17.02 -6.63 -5.57
N LEU A 39 -16.35 -7.56 -6.24
CA LEU A 39 -15.03 -7.32 -6.82
C LEU A 39 -15.17 -6.63 -8.17
N LEU A 40 -14.22 -5.74 -8.42
CA LEU A 40 -14.01 -5.06 -9.68
C LEU A 40 -12.57 -5.28 -10.10
N ASP A 41 -12.38 -5.68 -11.35
CA ASP A 41 -11.07 -5.75 -11.96
C ASP A 41 -10.57 -4.32 -12.21
N VAL A 42 -9.36 -4.03 -11.76
CA VAL A 42 -8.76 -2.69 -11.79
C VAL A 42 -7.27 -2.81 -12.01
N GLU A 43 -6.70 -1.83 -12.70
CA GLU A 43 -5.26 -1.75 -12.95
C GLU A 43 -4.73 -0.38 -12.55
N TRP A 44 -3.42 -0.32 -12.31
CA TRP A 44 -2.74 0.95 -12.14
C TRP A 44 -2.68 1.68 -13.48
N GLU A 45 -2.81 3.01 -13.44
CA GLU A 45 -2.60 3.84 -14.62
C GLU A 45 -1.11 3.80 -15.01
N ASP A 46 -0.81 3.43 -16.27
CA ASP A 46 0.57 3.30 -16.80
C ASP A 46 1.37 4.62 -16.82
N GLN A 47 0.67 5.76 -16.67
CA GLN A 47 1.29 7.07 -16.62
C GLN A 47 1.73 7.40 -15.18
N PHE A 48 2.82 6.75 -14.73
CA PHE A 48 3.53 7.03 -13.48
C PHE A 48 4.19 8.42 -13.50
N SER A 49 3.37 9.45 -13.63
CA SER A 49 3.79 10.85 -13.71
C SER A 49 4.07 11.39 -12.32
N ASN A 50 5.25 11.15 -11.75
CA ASN A 50 5.73 11.82 -10.52
C ASN A 50 4.73 11.85 -9.33
N LYS A 51 3.75 10.93 -9.28
CA LYS A 51 2.75 10.91 -8.22
C LYS A 51 3.39 10.38 -6.93
N GLU A 52 3.14 11.07 -5.83
CA GLU A 52 3.58 10.64 -4.50
C GLU A 52 2.54 9.70 -3.90
N TYR A 53 3.03 8.64 -3.24
CA TYR A 53 2.17 7.64 -2.62
C TYR A 53 2.57 7.47 -1.16
N MET A 54 1.57 7.33 -0.30
CA MET A 54 1.80 7.00 1.11
C MET A 54 2.17 5.52 1.22
N ALA A 55 3.43 5.25 1.56
CA ALA A 55 3.93 3.90 1.83
C ALA A 55 4.17 3.71 3.33
N HIS A 56 3.93 2.50 3.82
CA HIS A 56 4.31 2.09 5.17
C HIS A 56 5.55 1.19 5.07
N ILE A 57 6.58 1.48 5.86
CA ILE A 57 7.86 0.76 5.83
C ILE A 57 8.16 0.26 7.24
N ASP A 58 8.32 -1.06 7.36
CA ASP A 58 8.79 -1.70 8.59
C ASP A 58 10.28 -2.04 8.46
N ILE A 59 11.07 -1.66 9.46
CA ILE A 59 12.53 -1.89 9.48
C ILE A 59 12.87 -2.78 10.66
N TYR A 60 13.47 -3.94 10.38
CA TYR A 60 13.97 -4.87 11.38
C TYR A 60 15.49 -4.93 11.32
N GLY A 61 16.15 -4.77 12.46
CA GLY A 61 17.60 -4.75 12.51
C GLY A 61 18.16 -5.02 13.90
N LEU A 62 19.42 -5.44 13.95
CA LEU A 62 20.15 -5.60 15.20
C LEU A 62 20.41 -4.22 15.82
N ASN A 63 19.98 -4.03 17.07
CA ASN A 63 20.19 -2.78 17.77
C ASN A 63 21.69 -2.50 17.94
N ARG A 64 22.14 -1.37 17.42
CA ARG A 64 23.50 -0.85 17.60
C ARG A 64 23.47 0.64 17.87
N SER A 65 24.51 1.14 18.52
CA SER A 65 24.68 2.59 18.71
C SER A 65 24.60 3.31 17.36
N GLY A 66 23.80 4.37 17.30
CA GLY A 66 23.59 5.18 16.09
C GLY A 66 22.62 4.62 15.06
N LEU A 67 22.07 3.40 15.21
CA LEU A 67 21.20 2.79 14.19
C LEU A 67 20.03 3.69 13.78
N LEU A 68 19.33 4.28 14.76
CA LEU A 68 18.20 5.16 14.51
C LEU A 68 18.61 6.40 13.69
N ASN A 69 19.77 6.98 14.00
CA ASN A 69 20.27 8.16 13.29
C ASN A 69 20.62 7.83 11.84
N ASP A 70 21.24 6.66 11.61
CA ASP A 70 21.57 6.19 10.26
C ASP A 70 20.29 5.99 9.43
N ILE A 71 19.24 5.41 10.02
CA ILE A 71 17.93 5.26 9.37
C ILE A 71 17.32 6.63 9.02
N LEU A 72 17.32 7.56 9.97
CA LEU A 72 16.76 8.90 9.77
C LEU A 72 17.51 9.69 8.68
N GLN A 73 18.84 9.58 8.61
CA GLN A 73 19.63 10.23 7.56
C GLN A 73 19.30 9.69 6.17
N VAL A 74 19.15 8.37 6.02
CA VAL A 74 18.78 7.77 4.74
C VAL A 74 17.39 8.20 4.32
N LEU A 75 16.42 8.16 5.24
CA LEU A 75 15.04 8.58 4.96
C LEU A 75 14.99 10.05 4.56
N SER A 76 15.59 10.94 5.36
CA SER A 76 15.60 12.39 5.09
C SER A 76 16.23 12.78 3.74
N ASN A 77 17.15 11.97 3.21
CA ASN A 77 17.79 12.24 1.92
C ASN A 77 17.04 11.64 0.72
N THR A 78 16.18 10.66 0.96
CA THR A 78 15.56 9.84 -0.09
C THR A 78 14.06 10.12 -0.25
N THR A 79 13.38 10.48 0.84
CA THR A 79 11.95 10.86 0.81
C THR A 79 11.80 12.35 0.57
N LYS A 80 10.81 12.74 -0.22
CA LYS A 80 10.52 14.16 -0.54
C LYS A 80 9.72 14.90 0.54
N ASN A 81 9.30 14.19 1.60
CA ASN A 81 8.62 14.73 2.78
C ASN A 81 9.19 14.09 4.04
#